data_AF-A0A1Q7FW92-F1
#
_entry.id   AF-A0A1Q7FW92-F1
#
_cell.length_a   1.000
_cell.length_b   1.000
_cell.length_c   1.000
_cell.angle_alpha   90.00
_cell.angle_beta   90.00
_cell.angle_gamma   90.00
#
_symmetry.space_group_name_H-M   'P 1'
#
loop_
_entity.id
_entity.type
_entity.pdbx_description
1 polymer ?
#
loop_
_entity_poly.entity_id
_entity_poly.type
_entity_poly.pdbx_seq_one_letter_code
_entity_poly.pdbx_strand_id
1 'polypeptide(L)'
;MALVVHFGVGASTAQSVALTGAGGSFPGPLYAKWIQVYAAERGVRLVYHQVGSGEGLRLLVDRAVDFGGIDAIPTRDQLAHASGPLVFVPIVAGAVVPVYAVQDLSHGLAFTGPVLADIFLGKITQWDDKRLVDLNPQAKLPAKPIEVIHRSDDSGATAIWTNYLSKVSTEWRERVGEGSTVQWPVGREARGDQGVADLARRTENSIGYVELAYAFGNRMTFGSVRNKAGQLLAPSLSSTMKALEAALPTIPDDYLTLMTNPDAGFAYPIAGLTYLVVYADQLDPDKGRALTQFLWWATHEGQKHALNFLYAPLPRQLVDRVERTLKTMTVNGQPAFP
;
A
#
# COMPACT_ATOMS: atom_id res chain seq x y z
N MET A 1 39.66 46.27 40.40
CA MET A 1 38.39 45.64 40.00
C MET A 1 38.32 45.63 38.49
N ALA A 2 38.49 44.47 37.86
CA ALA A 2 38.30 44.30 36.42
C ALA A 2 36.98 43.55 36.23
N LEU A 3 36.03 44.16 35.51
CA LEU A 3 34.72 43.60 35.22
C LEU A 3 34.86 42.69 34.00
N VAL A 4 34.73 41.38 34.20
CA VAL A 4 34.68 40.40 33.11
C VAL A 4 33.21 40.24 32.70
N VAL A 5 32.84 40.78 31.55
CA VAL A 5 31.52 40.57 30.94
C VAL A 5 31.60 39.28 30.11
N HIS A 6 30.95 38.22 30.57
CA HIS A 6 30.75 37.00 29.77
C HIS A 6 29.56 37.23 28.83
N PHE A 7 29.84 37.35 27.53
CA PHE A 7 28.82 37.19 26.49
C PHE A 7 28.53 35.69 26.34
N GLY A 8 27.46 35.24 27.00
CA GLY A 8 26.89 33.92 26.73
C GLY A 8 26.26 33.92 25.34
N VAL A 9 26.94 33.33 24.35
CA VAL A 9 26.32 32.96 23.09
C VAL A 9 25.35 31.82 23.40
N GLY A 10 24.07 32.14 23.58
CA GLY A 10 23.02 31.14 23.63
C GLY A 10 22.96 30.43 22.29
N ALA A 11 23.50 29.22 22.22
CA ALA A 11 23.25 28.33 21.11
C ALA A 11 21.74 28.03 21.11
N SER A 12 21.00 28.58 20.14
CA SER A 12 19.66 28.11 19.85
C SER A 12 19.80 26.66 19.39
N THR A 13 19.43 25.71 20.24
CA THR A 13 19.22 24.34 19.82
C THR A 13 18.09 24.38 18.81
N ALA A 14 18.39 24.27 17.52
CA ALA A 14 17.39 24.13 16.47
C ALA A 14 16.50 22.95 16.86
N GLN A 15 15.24 23.25 17.20
CA GLN A 15 14.30 22.21 17.59
C GLN A 15 14.03 21.36 16.36
N SER A 16 14.38 20.08 16.41
CA SER A 16 14.17 19.16 15.29
C SER A 16 12.66 19.07 15.01
N VAL A 17 12.21 19.51 13.84
CA VAL A 17 10.82 19.38 13.41
C VAL A 17 10.48 17.89 13.33
N ALA A 18 9.33 17.52 13.89
CA ALA A 18 8.80 16.16 13.84
C ALA A 18 7.49 16.13 13.07
N LEU A 19 7.42 15.29 12.04
CA LEU A 19 6.20 15.01 11.28
C LEU A 19 5.67 13.64 11.69
N THR A 20 4.38 13.59 12.01
CA THR A 20 3.66 12.38 12.36
C THR A 20 2.67 12.05 11.27
N GLY A 21 2.67 10.82 10.80
CA GLY A 21 1.67 10.31 9.89
C GLY A 21 1.06 9.01 10.38
N ALA A 22 -0.08 8.64 9.80
CA ALA A 22 -0.75 7.38 10.10
C ALA A 22 -1.45 6.82 8.85
N GLY A 23 -1.58 5.49 8.75
CA GLY A 23 -2.33 4.90 7.64
C GLY A 23 -2.06 3.43 7.37
N GLY A 24 -2.18 3.07 6.10
CA GLY A 24 -2.04 1.72 5.57
C GLY A 24 -0.67 1.10 5.87
N SER A 25 -0.66 -0.21 6.08
CA SER A 25 0.58 -0.99 6.23
C SER A 25 1.22 -1.35 4.89
N PHE A 26 0.52 -1.17 3.76
CA PHE A 26 0.98 -1.56 2.43
C PHE A 26 2.40 -1.06 2.08
N PRO A 27 2.76 0.24 2.21
CA PRO A 27 4.13 0.74 1.98
C PRO A 27 5.06 0.66 3.21
N GLY A 28 4.65 -0.07 4.26
CA GLY A 28 5.30 -0.07 5.56
C GLY A 28 6.82 -0.30 5.55
N PRO A 29 7.34 -1.33 4.86
CA PRO A 29 8.77 -1.58 4.73
C PRO A 29 9.54 -0.41 4.10
N LEU A 30 8.97 0.22 3.06
CA LEU A 30 9.57 1.38 2.42
C LEU A 30 9.58 2.60 3.35
N TYR A 31 8.47 2.87 4.03
CA TYR A 31 8.38 3.99 4.97
C TYR A 31 9.34 3.82 6.16
N ALA A 32 9.51 2.60 6.68
CA ALA A 32 10.52 2.33 7.70
C ALA A 32 11.94 2.70 7.23
N LYS A 33 12.28 2.42 5.97
CA LYS A 33 13.56 2.85 5.39
C LYS A 33 13.64 4.37 5.23
N TRP A 34 12.59 5.00 4.72
CA TRP A 34 12.55 6.45 4.52
C TRP A 34 12.65 7.23 5.82
N ILE A 35 11.98 6.79 6.89
CA ILE A 35 12.09 7.40 8.22
C ILE A 35 13.55 7.50 8.68
N GLN A 36 14.33 6.43 8.49
CA GLN A 36 15.75 6.41 8.86
C GLN A 36 16.59 7.32 7.96
N VAL A 37 16.42 7.21 6.64
CA VAL A 37 17.24 7.94 5.67
C VAL A 37 16.96 9.44 5.71
N TYR A 38 15.69 9.83 5.73
CA TYR A 38 15.30 11.24 5.71
C TYR A 38 15.76 11.97 6.98
N ALA A 39 15.67 11.31 8.15
CA ALA A 39 16.21 11.86 9.39
C ALA A 39 17.72 12.09 9.31
N ALA A 40 18.47 11.14 8.72
CA ALA A 40 19.92 11.29 8.54
C ALA A 40 20.30 12.36 7.50
N GLU A 41 19.57 12.46 6.39
CA GLU A 41 19.86 13.38 5.28
C GLU A 41 19.38 14.82 5.54
N ARG A 42 18.30 15.00 6.32
CA ARG A 42 17.60 16.29 6.48
C ARG A 42 17.38 16.73 7.93
N GLY A 43 17.67 15.88 8.92
CA GLY A 43 17.50 16.22 10.34
C GLY A 43 16.03 16.33 10.80
N VAL A 44 15.07 15.93 9.95
CA VAL A 44 13.63 15.95 10.26
C VAL A 44 13.21 14.57 10.75
N ARG A 45 12.54 14.51 11.92
CA ARG A 45 12.06 13.26 12.48
C ARG A 45 10.72 12.90 11.85
N LEU A 46 10.64 11.71 11.24
CA LEU A 46 9.38 11.15 10.75
C LEU A 46 8.88 10.06 11.70
N VAL A 47 7.60 10.06 12.01
CA VAL A 47 6.91 8.99 12.74
C VAL A 47 5.73 8.53 11.89
N TYR A 48 5.58 7.22 11.67
CA TYR A 48 4.45 6.68 10.92
C TYR A 48 3.77 5.55 11.69
N HIS A 49 2.48 5.69 11.95
CA HIS A 49 1.66 4.70 12.64
C HIS A 49 0.85 3.87 11.64
N GLN A 50 1.16 2.58 11.54
CA GLN A 50 0.38 1.65 10.71
C GLN A 50 -0.92 1.28 11.44
N VAL A 51 -2.01 1.96 11.10
CA VAL A 51 -3.31 1.82 11.77
C VAL A 51 -4.41 1.28 10.86
N GLY A 52 -4.16 1.23 9.54
CA GLY A 52 -5.16 0.99 8.50
C GLY A 52 -5.37 2.26 7.66
N SER A 53 -5.67 2.12 6.37
CA SER A 53 -5.75 3.22 5.41
C SER A 53 -6.90 4.18 5.77
N GLY A 54 -8.07 3.64 6.12
CA GLY A 54 -9.21 4.47 6.54
C GLY A 54 -8.99 5.20 7.86
N GLU A 55 -8.40 4.53 8.85
CA GLU A 55 -8.10 5.16 10.14
C GLU A 55 -7.03 6.26 10.01
N GLY A 56 -6.02 6.05 9.15
CA GLY A 56 -5.04 7.10 8.85
C GLY A 56 -5.66 8.33 8.20
N LEU A 57 -6.59 8.13 7.25
CA LEU A 57 -7.34 9.23 6.65
C LEU A 57 -8.20 9.96 7.69
N ARG A 58 -8.89 9.22 8.56
CA ARG A 58 -9.70 9.81 9.64
C ARG A 58 -8.84 10.67 10.57
N LEU A 59 -7.70 10.15 11.02
CA LEU A 59 -6.76 10.90 11.88
C LEU A 59 -6.22 12.16 11.18
N LEU A 60 -5.98 12.10 9.87
CA LEU A 60 -5.60 13.28 9.10
C LEU A 60 -6.75 14.30 9.05
N VAL A 61 -7.96 13.85 8.71
CA VAL A 61 -9.16 14.70 8.63
C VAL A 61 -9.39 15.43 9.96
N ASP A 62 -9.22 14.72 11.08
CA ASP A 62 -9.30 15.24 12.44
C ASP A 62 -8.09 16.10 12.87
N ARG A 63 -7.10 16.30 11.97
CA ARG A 63 -5.83 17.00 12.20
C ARG A 63 -5.01 16.45 13.38
N ALA A 64 -5.19 15.17 13.71
CA ALA A 64 -4.42 14.47 14.73
C ALA A 64 -3.01 14.07 14.25
N VAL A 65 -2.81 14.00 12.93
CA VAL A 65 -1.52 13.73 12.28
C VAL A 65 -1.28 14.74 11.14
N ASP A 66 -0.02 14.89 10.75
CA ASP A 66 0.42 15.82 9.71
C ASP A 66 0.14 15.28 8.30
N PHE A 67 0.12 13.95 8.12
CA PHE A 67 -0.21 13.30 6.85
C PHE A 67 -0.87 11.92 7.04
N GLY A 68 -1.75 11.55 6.13
CA GLY A 68 -2.36 10.23 6.03
C GLY A 68 -1.66 9.35 5.00
N GLY A 69 -1.73 8.03 5.14
CA GLY A 69 -1.32 7.08 4.10
C GLY A 69 -2.47 6.17 3.69
N ILE A 70 -2.85 6.20 2.41
CA ILE A 70 -3.98 5.42 1.88
C ILE A 70 -3.59 4.61 0.65
N ASP A 71 -4.25 3.48 0.44
CA ASP A 71 -4.08 2.61 -0.73
C ASP A 71 -5.43 2.24 -1.36
N ALA A 72 -6.50 2.92 -0.93
CA ALA A 72 -7.86 2.80 -1.43
C ALA A 72 -8.37 4.19 -1.80
N ILE A 73 -9.29 4.25 -2.77
CA ILE A 73 -10.02 5.48 -3.08
C ILE A 73 -10.94 5.80 -1.90
N PRO A 74 -10.82 6.96 -1.25
CA PRO A 74 -11.69 7.33 -0.14
C PRO A 74 -13.15 7.45 -0.57
N THR A 75 -14.08 7.11 0.31
CA THR A 75 -15.50 7.36 0.08
C THR A 75 -15.81 8.85 0.24
N ARG A 76 -16.93 9.30 -0.34
CA ARG A 76 -17.41 10.68 -0.13
C ARG A 76 -17.60 11.01 1.34
N ASP A 77 -18.11 10.07 2.13
CA ASP A 77 -18.38 10.25 3.56
C ASP A 77 -17.09 10.42 4.37
N GLN A 78 -16.02 9.68 4.01
CA GLN A 78 -14.70 9.83 4.61
C GLN A 78 -14.12 11.23 4.35
N LEU A 79 -14.38 11.81 3.18
CA LEU A 79 -13.90 13.14 2.79
C LEU A 79 -14.79 14.29 3.28
N ALA A 80 -16.07 14.02 3.56
CA ALA A 80 -17.06 15.04 3.91
C ALA A 80 -16.72 15.85 5.16
N HIS A 81 -15.91 15.29 6.06
CA HIS A 81 -15.51 15.92 7.32
C HIS A 81 -14.18 16.68 7.24
N ALA A 82 -13.51 16.67 6.07
CA ALA A 82 -12.27 17.41 5.88
C ALA A 82 -12.49 18.92 6.05
N SER A 83 -11.69 19.55 6.91
CA SER A 83 -11.75 20.99 7.21
C SER A 83 -11.28 21.90 6.06
N GLY A 84 -10.89 21.32 4.93
CA GLY A 84 -10.31 22.01 3.77
C GLY A 84 -9.91 21.02 2.68
N PRO A 85 -9.44 21.52 1.52
CA PRO A 85 -9.05 20.66 0.40
C PRO A 85 -7.91 19.72 0.80
N LEU A 86 -8.00 18.47 0.36
CA LEU A 86 -6.94 17.47 0.50
C LEU A 86 -6.18 17.32 -0.82
N VAL A 87 -4.89 17.04 -0.71
CA VAL A 87 -3.99 16.70 -1.81
C VAL A 87 -3.58 15.24 -1.65
N PHE A 88 -3.78 14.48 -2.71
CA PHE A 88 -3.36 13.08 -2.82
C PHE A 88 -2.07 13.01 -3.62
N VAL A 89 -1.03 12.41 -3.04
CA VAL A 89 0.29 12.30 -3.65
C VAL A 89 0.59 10.82 -3.85
N PRO A 90 0.49 10.27 -5.08
CA PRO A 90 0.91 8.90 -5.35
C PRO A 90 2.41 8.77 -5.05
N ILE A 91 2.80 7.67 -4.42
CA ILE A 91 4.18 7.48 -3.95
C ILE A 91 4.89 6.35 -4.66
N VAL A 92 4.30 5.16 -4.70
CA VAL A 92 4.82 3.98 -5.40
C VAL A 92 3.64 3.07 -5.78
N ALA A 93 3.87 2.12 -6.68
CA ALA A 93 2.96 1.00 -6.87
C ALA A 93 3.52 -0.28 -6.25
N GLY A 94 2.65 -1.14 -5.72
CA GLY A 94 3.00 -2.45 -5.20
C GLY A 94 2.04 -3.53 -5.67
N ALA A 95 2.38 -4.79 -5.39
CA ALA A 95 1.55 -5.94 -5.74
C ALA A 95 0.97 -6.59 -4.48
N VAL A 96 -0.31 -6.94 -4.52
CA VAL A 96 -0.95 -7.77 -3.49
C VAL A 96 -0.91 -9.22 -3.96
N VAL A 97 -0.33 -10.11 -3.16
CA VAL A 97 0.00 -11.47 -3.58
C VAL A 97 -0.68 -12.52 -2.70
N PRO A 98 -1.17 -13.63 -3.28
CA PRO A 98 -1.63 -14.75 -2.47
C PRO A 98 -0.43 -15.38 -1.78
N VAL A 99 -0.48 -15.44 -0.45
CA VAL A 99 0.49 -16.16 0.39
C VAL A 99 -0.18 -17.35 1.03
N TYR A 100 0.54 -18.45 1.21
CA TYR A 100 -0.03 -19.68 1.77
C TYR A 100 1.01 -20.52 2.50
N ALA A 101 0.52 -21.40 3.38
CA ALA A 101 1.32 -22.31 4.18
C ALA A 101 0.94 -23.77 3.90
N VAL A 102 1.27 -24.24 2.69
CA VAL A 102 1.08 -25.65 2.28
C VAL A 102 2.44 -26.34 2.30
N GLN A 103 2.52 -27.47 3.01
CA GLN A 103 3.76 -28.24 3.15
C GLN A 103 4.11 -29.00 1.85
N ASP A 104 5.37 -29.44 1.75
CA ASP A 104 5.88 -30.32 0.70
C ASP A 104 5.72 -29.83 -0.75
N LEU A 105 5.65 -28.51 -0.94
CA LEU A 105 5.65 -27.89 -2.26
C LEU A 105 7.08 -27.72 -2.80
N SER A 106 7.31 -28.26 -4.00
CA SER A 106 8.56 -28.07 -4.74
C SER A 106 8.63 -26.72 -5.47
N HIS A 107 7.48 -26.09 -5.74
CA HIS A 107 7.33 -24.83 -6.46
C HIS A 107 6.15 -24.02 -5.91
N GLY A 108 6.14 -22.72 -6.22
CA GLY A 108 4.98 -21.88 -5.92
C GLY A 108 3.75 -22.30 -6.74
N LEU A 109 2.58 -22.24 -6.12
CA LEU A 109 1.29 -22.52 -6.73
C LEU A 109 0.87 -21.43 -7.73
N ALA A 110 0.13 -21.87 -8.74
CA ALA A 110 -0.55 -21.08 -9.73
C ALA A 110 -2.02 -20.92 -9.36
N PHE A 111 -2.52 -19.70 -9.50
CA PHE A 111 -3.92 -19.35 -9.27
C PHE A 111 -4.52 -18.64 -10.48
N THR A 112 -5.84 -18.70 -10.58
CA THR A 112 -6.63 -17.80 -11.44
C THR A 112 -7.53 -16.94 -10.57
N GLY A 113 -7.98 -15.81 -11.10
CA GLY A 113 -8.94 -14.94 -10.42
C GLY A 113 -10.19 -15.66 -9.92
N PRO A 114 -10.89 -16.46 -10.76
CA PRO A 114 -12.04 -17.24 -10.31
C PRO A 114 -11.72 -18.24 -9.20
N VAL A 115 -10.56 -18.92 -9.25
CA VAL A 115 -10.15 -19.85 -8.18
C VAL A 115 -9.88 -19.12 -6.87
N LEU A 116 -9.21 -17.97 -6.91
CA LEU A 116 -9.03 -17.13 -5.71
C LEU A 116 -10.38 -16.68 -5.16
N ALA A 117 -11.29 -16.20 -6.01
CA ALA A 117 -12.64 -15.80 -5.58
C ALA A 117 -13.39 -16.97 -4.93
N ASP A 118 -13.36 -18.16 -5.52
CA ASP A 118 -14.04 -19.34 -4.96
C ASP A 118 -13.43 -19.83 -3.64
N ILE A 119 -12.12 -19.68 -3.43
CA ILE A 119 -11.47 -19.93 -2.13
C ILE A 119 -12.03 -18.97 -1.07
N PHE A 120 -12.01 -17.67 -1.34
CA PHE A 120 -12.48 -16.65 -0.39
C PHE A 120 -14.01 -16.60 -0.23
N LEU A 121 -14.77 -17.21 -1.15
CA LEU A 121 -16.21 -17.50 -0.99
C LEU A 121 -16.49 -18.75 -0.15
N GLY A 122 -15.47 -19.56 0.17
CA GLY A 122 -15.63 -20.84 0.87
C GLY A 122 -16.16 -21.97 -0.02
N LYS A 123 -16.05 -21.85 -1.35
CA LYS A 123 -16.48 -22.87 -2.33
C LYS A 123 -15.37 -23.84 -2.72
N ILE A 124 -14.11 -23.42 -2.59
CA ILE A 124 -12.94 -24.30 -2.61
C ILE A 124 -12.47 -24.41 -1.17
N THR A 125 -12.72 -25.56 -0.54
CA THR A 125 -12.48 -25.75 0.91
C THR A 125 -11.30 -26.66 1.21
N GLN A 126 -10.72 -27.34 0.21
CA GLN A 126 -9.57 -28.23 0.36
C GLN A 126 -8.53 -27.97 -0.72
N TRP A 127 -7.26 -28.19 -0.39
CA TRP A 127 -6.15 -27.94 -1.31
C TRP A 127 -6.11 -28.89 -2.51
N ASP A 128 -6.63 -30.11 -2.38
CA ASP A 128 -6.74 -31.10 -3.46
C ASP A 128 -8.00 -30.92 -4.34
N ASP A 129 -8.73 -29.81 -4.20
CA ASP A 129 -9.83 -29.47 -5.12
C ASP A 129 -9.35 -29.56 -6.57
N LYS A 130 -10.15 -30.22 -7.41
CA LYS A 130 -9.79 -30.50 -8.81
C LYS A 130 -9.33 -29.24 -9.55
N ARG A 131 -9.93 -28.08 -9.29
CA ARG A 131 -9.56 -26.81 -9.94
C ARG A 131 -8.15 -26.36 -9.57
N LEU A 132 -7.71 -26.59 -8.33
CA LEU A 132 -6.35 -26.30 -7.88
C LEU A 132 -5.35 -27.33 -8.42
N VAL A 133 -5.72 -28.61 -8.42
CA VAL A 133 -4.88 -29.70 -8.98
C VAL A 133 -4.66 -29.50 -10.49
N ASP A 134 -5.71 -29.19 -11.24
CA ASP A 134 -5.63 -28.94 -12.69
C ASP A 134 -4.72 -27.74 -13.03
N LEU A 135 -4.70 -26.71 -12.16
CA LEU A 135 -3.80 -25.56 -12.30
C LEU A 135 -2.35 -25.88 -11.91
N ASN A 136 -2.14 -26.90 -11.07
CA ASN A 136 -0.87 -27.22 -10.44
C ASN A 136 -0.50 -28.69 -10.61
N PRO A 137 -0.42 -29.24 -11.84
CA PRO A 137 -0.20 -30.68 -12.06
C PRO A 137 1.16 -31.18 -11.55
N GLN A 138 2.11 -30.28 -11.28
CA GLN A 138 3.42 -30.59 -10.72
C GLN A 138 3.45 -30.58 -9.18
N ALA A 139 2.40 -30.06 -8.53
CA ALA A 139 2.31 -29.98 -7.08
C ALA A 139 1.52 -31.17 -6.52
N LYS A 140 2.02 -31.76 -5.43
CA LYS A 140 1.27 -32.76 -4.65
C LYS A 140 0.41 -32.04 -3.62
N LEU A 141 -0.78 -31.61 -4.05
CA LEU A 141 -1.69 -30.89 -3.16
C LEU A 141 -2.33 -31.85 -2.14
N PRO A 142 -2.33 -31.50 -0.84
CA PRO A 142 -2.85 -32.39 0.19
C PRO A 142 -4.38 -32.31 0.29
N ALA A 143 -5.02 -33.43 0.67
CA ALA A 143 -6.43 -33.47 1.06
C ALA A 143 -6.62 -32.85 2.46
N LYS A 144 -6.40 -31.54 2.56
CA LYS A 144 -6.44 -30.75 3.80
C LYS A 144 -7.32 -29.52 3.62
N PRO A 145 -8.07 -29.13 4.67
CA PRO A 145 -8.87 -27.90 4.65
C PRO A 145 -8.03 -26.65 4.34
N ILE A 146 -8.63 -25.69 3.66
CA ILE A 146 -8.06 -24.37 3.42
C ILE A 146 -8.49 -23.41 4.53
N GLU A 147 -7.52 -22.84 5.23
CA GLU A 147 -7.75 -21.80 6.24
C GLU A 147 -7.57 -20.40 5.62
N VAL A 148 -8.67 -19.73 5.27
CA VAL A 148 -8.62 -18.37 4.71
C VAL A 148 -8.24 -17.36 5.78
N ILE A 149 -7.35 -16.43 5.44
CA ILE A 149 -6.96 -15.30 6.29
C ILE A 149 -7.18 -13.99 5.54
N HIS A 150 -7.84 -13.03 6.18
CA HIS A 150 -8.08 -11.71 5.64
C HIS A 150 -7.78 -10.62 6.67
N ARG A 151 -7.81 -9.37 6.22
CA ARG A 151 -7.60 -8.20 7.06
C ARG A 151 -8.79 -7.95 7.99
N SER A 152 -8.51 -7.49 9.21
CA SER A 152 -9.51 -7.04 10.18
C SER A 152 -9.74 -5.52 10.15
N ASP A 153 -8.76 -4.76 9.67
CA ASP A 153 -8.76 -3.30 9.62
C ASP A 153 -9.20 -2.74 8.26
N ASP A 154 -9.66 -1.49 8.24
CA ASP A 154 -9.94 -0.73 7.01
C ASP A 154 -8.65 -0.60 6.19
N SER A 155 -8.58 -1.37 5.10
CA SER A 155 -7.32 -1.78 4.47
C SER A 155 -7.31 -1.47 2.97
N GLY A 156 -6.30 -0.72 2.53
CA GLY A 156 -6.06 -0.49 1.12
C GLY A 156 -5.67 -1.76 0.35
N ALA A 157 -4.89 -2.66 0.94
CA ALA A 157 -4.61 -3.97 0.35
C ALA A 157 -5.90 -4.79 0.13
N THR A 158 -6.88 -4.65 1.02
CA THR A 158 -8.21 -5.26 0.90
C THR A 158 -9.03 -4.61 -0.20
N ALA A 159 -8.98 -3.28 -0.36
CA ALA A 159 -9.62 -2.62 -1.48
C ALA A 159 -9.05 -3.09 -2.82
N ILE A 160 -7.72 -3.21 -2.95
CA ILE A 160 -7.07 -3.73 -4.15
C ILE A 160 -7.47 -5.19 -4.40
N TRP A 161 -7.42 -6.04 -3.38
CA TRP A 161 -7.76 -7.46 -3.48
C TRP A 161 -9.22 -7.67 -3.90
N THR A 162 -10.16 -7.02 -3.22
CA THR A 162 -11.61 -7.20 -3.47
C THR A 162 -12.07 -6.54 -4.77
N ASN A 163 -11.45 -5.44 -5.19
CA ASN A 163 -11.68 -4.87 -6.52
C ASN A 163 -11.19 -5.82 -7.63
N TYR A 164 -10.03 -6.47 -7.45
CA TYR A 164 -9.60 -7.52 -8.37
C TYR A 164 -10.61 -8.67 -8.44
N LEU A 165 -11.01 -9.23 -7.28
CA LEU A 165 -11.97 -10.33 -7.22
C LEU A 165 -13.32 -9.97 -7.87
N SER A 166 -13.81 -8.75 -7.67
CA SER A 166 -15.05 -8.23 -8.28
C SER A 166 -14.97 -8.12 -9.81
N LYS A 167 -13.78 -7.88 -10.37
CA LYS A 167 -13.55 -7.84 -11.83
C LYS A 167 -13.49 -9.23 -12.47
N VAL A 168 -13.08 -10.25 -11.73
CA VAL A 168 -12.84 -11.62 -12.27
C VAL A 168 -13.90 -12.64 -11.87
N SER A 169 -14.77 -12.32 -10.91
CA SER A 169 -15.86 -13.19 -10.47
C SER A 169 -17.15 -12.40 -10.30
N THR A 170 -18.15 -12.72 -11.14
CA THR A 170 -19.50 -12.16 -11.03
C THR A 170 -20.14 -12.49 -9.69
N GLU A 171 -20.00 -13.72 -9.21
CA GLU A 171 -20.56 -14.13 -7.91
C GLU A 171 -19.91 -13.35 -6.75
N TRP A 172 -18.60 -13.14 -6.77
CA TRP A 172 -17.92 -12.32 -5.77
C TRP A 172 -18.49 -10.90 -5.77
N ARG A 173 -18.57 -10.28 -6.95
CA ARG A 173 -19.06 -8.91 -7.11
C ARG A 173 -20.48 -8.75 -6.57
N GLU A 174 -21.36 -9.73 -6.81
CA GLU A 174 -22.76 -9.67 -6.41
C GLU A 174 -22.97 -9.98 -4.93
N ARG A 175 -22.18 -10.89 -4.35
CA ARG A 175 -22.36 -11.34 -2.95
C ARG A 175 -21.54 -10.55 -1.93
N VAL A 176 -20.34 -10.12 -2.30
CA VAL A 176 -19.36 -9.50 -1.39
C VAL A 176 -19.04 -8.07 -1.85
N GLY A 177 -18.81 -7.89 -3.15
CA GLY A 177 -18.42 -6.60 -3.72
C GLY A 177 -16.97 -6.22 -3.42
N GLU A 178 -16.72 -4.92 -3.42
CA GLU A 178 -15.39 -4.34 -3.24
C GLU A 178 -15.38 -3.23 -2.20
N GLY A 179 -14.23 -3.04 -1.56
CA GLY A 179 -14.05 -2.01 -0.55
C GLY A 179 -12.83 -2.31 0.32
N SER A 180 -12.44 -1.33 1.13
CA SER A 180 -11.39 -1.50 2.12
C SER A 180 -11.84 -2.32 3.34
N THR A 181 -13.16 -2.50 3.49
CA THR A 181 -13.82 -3.45 4.38
C THR A 181 -14.97 -4.13 3.62
N VAL A 182 -15.15 -5.44 3.79
CA VAL A 182 -16.26 -6.21 3.22
C VAL A 182 -16.75 -7.25 4.23
N GLN A 183 -17.96 -7.78 4.03
CA GLN A 183 -18.47 -8.91 4.81
C GLN A 183 -17.86 -10.22 4.27
N TRP A 184 -16.77 -10.68 4.88
CA TRP A 184 -16.08 -11.89 4.44
C TRP A 184 -16.92 -13.15 4.67
N PRO A 185 -17.11 -14.01 3.65
CA PRO A 185 -17.90 -15.24 3.79
C PRO A 185 -17.25 -16.27 4.73
N VAL A 186 -15.93 -16.34 4.72
CA VAL A 186 -15.12 -17.28 5.50
C VAL A 186 -13.78 -16.65 5.88
N GLY A 187 -13.14 -17.23 6.87
CA GLY A 187 -11.75 -16.96 7.21
C GLY A 187 -11.56 -16.35 8.59
N ARG A 188 -10.29 -16.22 8.95
CA ARG A 188 -9.82 -15.61 10.19
C ARG A 188 -9.25 -14.25 9.89
N GLU A 189 -9.46 -13.32 10.80
CA GLU A 189 -9.01 -11.95 10.63
C GLU A 189 -7.64 -11.73 11.30
N ALA A 190 -6.83 -10.87 10.70
CA ALA A 190 -5.62 -10.34 11.30
C ALA A 190 -5.40 -8.88 10.90
N ARG A 191 -4.79 -8.11 11.80
CA ARG A 191 -4.58 -6.67 11.59
C ARG A 191 -3.29 -6.43 10.80
N GLY A 192 -3.38 -5.62 9.75
CA GLY A 192 -2.22 -5.20 8.97
C GLY A 192 -1.60 -6.30 8.10
N ASP A 193 -0.78 -5.91 7.13
CA ASP A 193 -0.03 -6.87 6.29
C ASP A 193 0.87 -7.80 7.12
N GLN A 194 1.57 -7.27 8.13
CA GLN A 194 2.40 -8.08 9.02
C GLN A 194 1.57 -9.10 9.82
N GLY A 195 0.40 -8.71 10.33
CA GLY A 195 -0.46 -9.61 11.09
C GLY A 195 -1.01 -10.75 10.24
N VAL A 196 -1.41 -10.47 8.99
CA VAL A 196 -1.83 -11.49 8.03
C VAL A 196 -0.66 -12.40 7.67
N ALA A 197 0.53 -11.84 7.38
CA ALA A 197 1.73 -12.61 7.08
C ALA A 197 2.06 -13.57 8.24
N ASP A 198 2.11 -13.08 9.46
CA ASP A 198 2.42 -13.90 10.64
C ASP A 198 1.35 -14.94 10.94
N LEU A 199 0.07 -14.64 10.71
CA LEU A 199 -1.01 -15.60 10.92
C LEU A 199 -0.98 -16.69 9.86
N ALA A 200 -0.71 -16.34 8.61
CA ALA A 200 -0.59 -17.30 7.52
C ALA A 200 0.57 -18.25 7.75
N ARG A 201 1.76 -17.75 8.09
CA ARG A 201 2.93 -18.63 8.32
C ARG A 201 2.72 -19.65 9.44
N ARG A 202 2.00 -19.28 10.52
CA ARG A 202 1.80 -20.16 11.68
C ARG A 202 0.55 -21.05 11.59
N THR A 203 -0.29 -20.84 10.58
CA THR A 203 -1.52 -21.60 10.37
C THR A 203 -1.31 -22.53 9.20
N GLU A 204 -1.15 -23.82 9.48
CA GLU A 204 -1.01 -24.84 8.42
C GLU A 204 -2.19 -24.82 7.46
N ASN A 205 -1.91 -25.04 6.18
CA ASN A 205 -2.88 -25.06 5.09
C ASN A 205 -3.65 -23.74 4.91
N SER A 206 -3.10 -22.63 5.40
CA SER A 206 -3.73 -21.33 5.24
C SER A 206 -3.44 -20.67 3.90
N ILE A 207 -4.30 -19.74 3.51
CA ILE A 207 -4.10 -18.80 2.41
C ILE A 207 -4.59 -17.41 2.82
N GLY A 208 -3.80 -16.40 2.51
CA GLY A 208 -4.15 -14.99 2.70
C GLY A 208 -3.58 -14.13 1.58
N TYR A 209 -3.67 -12.82 1.75
CA TYR A 209 -3.11 -11.85 0.81
C TYR A 209 -2.34 -10.77 1.57
N VAL A 210 -1.16 -10.42 1.06
CA VAL A 210 -0.31 -9.36 1.60
C VAL A 210 0.37 -8.61 0.47
N GLU A 211 0.88 -7.42 0.76
CA GLU A 211 1.80 -6.74 -0.15
C GLU A 211 3.11 -7.54 -0.33
N LEU A 212 3.64 -7.58 -1.55
CA LEU A 212 4.78 -8.40 -1.97
C LEU A 212 6.05 -8.23 -1.10
N ALA A 213 6.35 -7.01 -0.64
CA ALA A 213 7.50 -6.77 0.24
C ALA A 213 7.37 -7.53 1.57
N TYR A 214 6.16 -7.69 2.10
CA TYR A 214 5.92 -8.50 3.31
C TYR A 214 6.12 -9.99 3.04
N ALA A 215 5.60 -10.49 1.92
CA ALA A 215 5.81 -11.89 1.53
C ALA A 215 7.32 -12.19 1.35
N PHE A 216 8.05 -11.31 0.65
CA PHE A 216 9.48 -11.44 0.43
C PHE A 216 10.28 -11.31 1.73
N GLY A 217 10.04 -10.26 2.52
CA GLY A 217 10.74 -10.01 3.78
C GLY A 217 10.53 -11.11 4.82
N ASN A 218 9.34 -11.72 4.86
CA ASN A 218 9.02 -12.83 5.75
C ASN A 218 9.36 -14.21 5.17
N ARG A 219 9.96 -14.28 3.96
CA ARG A 219 10.32 -15.51 3.23
C ARG A 219 9.13 -16.46 3.06
N MET A 220 7.96 -15.90 2.76
CA MET A 220 6.74 -16.66 2.56
C MET A 220 6.71 -17.31 1.20
N THR A 221 6.02 -18.44 1.09
CA THR A 221 5.59 -18.97 -0.20
C THR A 221 4.42 -18.13 -0.71
N PHE A 222 4.51 -17.66 -1.95
CA PHE A 222 3.46 -16.90 -2.61
C PHE A 222 3.18 -17.46 -4.01
N GLY A 223 2.01 -17.13 -4.55
CA GLY A 223 1.47 -17.73 -5.77
C GLY A 223 1.61 -16.84 -7.00
N SER A 224 1.79 -17.48 -8.15
CA SER A 224 1.62 -16.81 -9.45
C SER A 224 0.13 -16.68 -9.78
N VAL A 225 -0.27 -15.61 -10.45
CA VAL A 225 -1.68 -15.36 -10.81
C VAL A 225 -1.80 -15.20 -12.32
N ARG A 226 -2.75 -15.91 -12.92
CA ARG A 226 -3.10 -15.73 -14.34
C ARG A 226 -3.74 -14.37 -14.55
N ASN A 227 -3.14 -13.55 -15.41
CA ASN A 227 -3.68 -12.23 -15.73
C ASN A 227 -4.77 -12.27 -16.81
N LYS A 228 -5.30 -11.09 -17.17
CA LYS A 228 -6.35 -10.94 -18.18
C LYS A 228 -5.96 -11.49 -19.55
N ALA A 229 -4.68 -11.37 -19.93
CA ALA A 229 -4.13 -11.90 -21.18
C ALA A 229 -3.90 -13.43 -21.17
N GLY A 230 -4.24 -14.11 -20.07
CA GLY A 230 -4.08 -15.56 -19.92
C GLY A 230 -2.66 -16.00 -19.51
N GLN A 231 -1.74 -15.07 -19.27
CA GLN A 231 -0.37 -15.36 -18.86
C GLN A 231 -0.31 -15.61 -17.35
N LEU A 232 0.33 -16.71 -16.95
CA LEU A 232 0.64 -16.98 -15.55
C LEU A 232 1.88 -16.18 -15.15
N LEU A 233 1.72 -15.21 -14.24
CA LEU A 233 2.78 -14.31 -13.83
C LEU A 233 3.08 -14.46 -12.34
N ALA A 234 4.37 -14.64 -12.03
CA ALA A 234 4.86 -14.45 -10.67
C ALA A 234 4.84 -12.95 -10.32
N PRO A 235 4.48 -12.58 -9.09
CA PRO A 235 4.58 -11.19 -8.66
C PRO A 235 6.05 -10.78 -8.60
N SER A 236 6.36 -9.64 -9.21
CA SER A 236 7.70 -9.09 -9.28
C SER A 236 7.67 -7.58 -9.46
N LEU A 237 8.81 -6.93 -9.25
CA LEU A 237 8.98 -5.51 -9.55
C LEU A 237 8.62 -5.20 -11.01
N SER A 238 9.11 -6.00 -11.97
CA SER A 238 8.89 -5.75 -13.40
C SER A 238 7.43 -5.92 -13.81
N SER A 239 6.74 -6.95 -13.31
CA SER A 239 5.31 -7.16 -13.60
C SER A 239 4.42 -6.10 -12.92
N THR A 240 4.85 -5.54 -11.78
CA THR A 240 4.17 -4.43 -11.09
C THR A 240 4.37 -3.12 -11.85
N MET A 241 5.58 -2.83 -12.31
CA MET A 241 5.85 -1.68 -13.19
C MET A 241 5.00 -1.75 -14.46
N LYS A 242 4.82 -2.93 -15.06
CA LYS A 242 3.94 -3.09 -16.21
C LYS A 242 2.46 -2.83 -15.91
N ALA A 243 1.98 -3.17 -14.71
CA ALA A 243 0.63 -2.82 -14.28
C ALA A 243 0.48 -1.29 -14.12
N LEU A 244 1.48 -0.62 -13.54
CA LEU A 244 1.49 0.84 -13.41
C LEU A 244 1.53 1.53 -14.77
N GLU A 245 2.41 1.09 -15.68
CA GLU A 245 2.50 1.60 -17.06
C GLU A 245 1.15 1.48 -17.79
N ALA A 246 0.46 0.34 -17.66
CA ALA A 246 -0.85 0.13 -18.27
C ALA A 246 -1.93 1.06 -17.72
N ALA A 247 -1.81 1.48 -16.45
CA ALA A 247 -2.76 2.39 -15.81
C ALA A 247 -2.49 3.87 -16.12
N LEU A 248 -1.25 4.26 -16.46
CA LEU A 248 -0.84 5.66 -16.69
C LEU A 248 -1.82 6.49 -17.54
N PRO A 249 -2.34 5.98 -18.69
CA PRO A 249 -3.21 6.78 -19.55
C PRO A 249 -4.56 7.14 -18.91
N THR A 250 -4.99 6.39 -17.89
CA THR A 250 -6.30 6.55 -17.23
C THR A 250 -6.20 7.14 -15.83
N ILE A 251 -5.01 7.52 -15.36
CA ILE A 251 -4.84 8.15 -14.03
C ILE A 251 -5.47 9.55 -14.06
N PRO A 252 -6.52 9.82 -13.26
CA PRO A 252 -7.18 11.14 -13.20
C PRO A 252 -6.27 12.20 -12.56
N ASP A 253 -6.69 13.47 -12.58
CA ASP A 253 -5.88 14.59 -12.07
C ASP A 253 -5.72 14.61 -10.55
N ASP A 254 -6.64 13.97 -9.82
CA ASP A 254 -6.50 13.71 -8.38
C ASP A 254 -5.73 12.40 -8.09
N TYR A 255 -5.24 11.71 -9.13
CA TYR A 255 -4.44 10.48 -9.11
C TYR A 255 -5.12 9.22 -8.57
N LEU A 256 -6.31 9.33 -7.97
CA LEU A 256 -6.99 8.23 -7.31
C LEU A 256 -7.48 7.21 -8.34
N THR A 257 -6.90 6.00 -8.33
CA THR A 257 -7.23 4.95 -9.29
C THR A 257 -6.94 3.56 -8.74
N LEU A 258 -7.62 2.55 -9.30
CA LEU A 258 -7.37 1.13 -9.04
C LEU A 258 -6.84 0.47 -10.31
N MET A 259 -5.60 -0.04 -10.28
CA MET A 259 -4.91 -0.61 -11.44
C MET A 259 -5.07 -2.14 -11.59
N THR A 260 -6.11 -2.73 -10.98
CA THR A 260 -6.29 -4.19 -10.97
C THR A 260 -6.82 -4.74 -12.31
N ASN A 261 -6.45 -5.97 -12.61
CA ASN A 261 -6.76 -6.73 -13.82
C ASN A 261 -6.55 -5.94 -15.13
N PRO A 262 -5.40 -5.27 -15.33
CA PRO A 262 -5.17 -4.44 -16.49
C PRO A 262 -5.07 -5.29 -17.77
N ASP A 263 -5.41 -4.69 -18.90
CA ASP A 263 -5.33 -5.32 -20.21
C ASP A 263 -3.93 -5.16 -20.82
N ALA A 264 -2.94 -5.77 -20.17
CA ALA A 264 -1.54 -5.69 -20.59
C ALA A 264 -0.83 -7.04 -20.37
N GLY A 265 -0.14 -7.52 -21.40
CA GLY A 265 0.40 -8.89 -21.47
C GLY A 265 1.22 -9.31 -20.26
N PHE A 266 2.19 -8.49 -19.83
CA PHE A 266 3.09 -8.81 -18.70
C PHE A 266 2.71 -8.13 -17.37
N ALA A 267 1.52 -7.53 -17.29
CA ALA A 267 1.10 -6.84 -16.08
C ALA A 267 0.57 -7.83 -15.04
N TYR A 268 1.09 -7.72 -13.81
CA TYR A 268 0.56 -8.49 -12.68
C TYR A 268 -0.87 -8.01 -12.36
N PRO A 269 -1.84 -8.92 -12.16
CA PRO A 269 -3.24 -8.53 -12.15
C PRO A 269 -3.72 -7.89 -10.84
N ILE A 270 -2.96 -7.97 -9.75
CA ILE A 270 -3.37 -7.49 -8.43
C ILE A 270 -2.33 -6.47 -7.93
N ALA A 271 -2.42 -5.25 -8.45
CA ALA A 271 -1.52 -4.15 -8.11
C ALA A 271 -2.30 -2.88 -7.76
N GLY A 272 -1.66 -1.96 -7.04
CA GLY A 272 -2.25 -0.69 -6.60
C GLY A 272 -1.20 0.39 -6.37
N LEU A 273 -1.62 1.65 -6.48
CA LEU A 273 -0.86 2.80 -5.99
C LEU A 273 -1.12 2.97 -4.49
N THR A 274 -0.10 3.44 -3.78
CA THR A 274 -0.23 4.00 -2.42
C THR A 274 -0.01 5.51 -2.47
N TYR A 275 -0.67 6.23 -1.58
CA TYR A 275 -0.73 7.68 -1.56
C TYR A 275 -0.39 8.22 -0.17
N LEU A 276 0.35 9.31 -0.14
CA LEU A 276 0.32 10.21 1.02
C LEU A 276 -0.76 11.26 0.80
N VAL A 277 -1.51 11.56 1.85
CA VAL A 277 -2.61 12.53 1.83
C VAL A 277 -2.29 13.64 2.82
N VAL A 278 -2.50 14.87 2.40
CA VAL A 278 -2.23 16.07 3.23
C VAL A 278 -3.30 17.11 2.96
N TYR A 279 -3.50 18.05 3.89
CA TYR A 279 -4.24 19.27 3.57
C TYR A 279 -3.46 20.12 2.55
N ALA A 280 -4.18 20.75 1.62
CA ALA A 280 -3.58 21.64 0.62
C ALA A 280 -2.89 22.85 1.27
N ASP A 281 -3.50 23.38 2.35
CA ASP A 281 -2.95 24.44 3.19
C ASP A 281 -2.53 23.91 4.57
N GLN A 282 -1.26 24.14 4.91
CA GLN A 282 -0.67 23.75 6.17
C GLN A 282 -0.67 24.93 7.15
N LEU A 283 -1.24 24.74 8.33
CA LEU A 283 -1.45 25.83 9.30
C LEU A 283 -0.22 26.11 10.17
N ASP A 284 0.60 25.09 10.42
CA ASP A 284 1.86 25.20 11.15
C ASP A 284 2.98 25.49 10.14
N PRO A 285 3.67 26.65 10.22
CA PRO A 285 4.71 27.00 9.26
C PRO A 285 5.89 26.06 9.20
N ASP A 286 6.36 25.58 10.36
CA ASP A 286 7.55 24.77 10.47
C ASP A 286 7.26 23.35 9.97
N LYS A 287 6.14 22.77 10.39
CA LYS A 287 5.68 21.48 9.90
C LYS A 287 5.27 21.54 8.44
N GLY A 288 4.60 22.60 8.00
CA GLY A 288 4.17 22.77 6.62
C GLY A 288 5.35 22.76 5.66
N ARG A 289 6.41 23.52 5.98
CA ARG A 289 7.65 23.52 5.20
C ARG A 289 8.37 22.16 5.23
N ALA A 290 8.47 21.52 6.39
CA ALA A 290 9.08 20.21 6.49
C ALA A 290 8.30 19.14 5.70
N LEU A 291 6.97 19.20 5.74
CA LEU A 291 6.08 18.26 5.06
C LEU A 291 6.18 18.39 3.54
N THR A 292 6.15 19.62 3.01
CA THR A 292 6.29 19.83 1.56
C THR A 292 7.67 19.38 1.05
N GLN A 293 8.73 19.64 1.81
CA GLN A 293 10.07 19.12 1.51
C GLN A 293 10.15 17.60 1.57
N PHE A 294 9.44 16.97 2.50
CA PHE A 294 9.37 15.51 2.59
C PHE A 294 8.62 14.91 1.40
N LEU A 295 7.47 15.46 1.02
CA LEU A 295 6.71 15.01 -0.16
C LEU A 295 7.53 15.16 -1.45
N TRP A 296 8.25 16.27 -1.60
CA TRP A 296 9.19 16.46 -2.72
C TRP A 296 10.28 15.39 -2.71
N TRP A 297 10.96 15.20 -1.59
CA TRP A 297 12.00 14.16 -1.47
C TRP A 297 11.45 12.75 -1.74
N ALA A 298 10.28 12.40 -1.19
CA ALA A 298 9.65 11.09 -1.32
C ALA A 298 9.33 10.74 -2.78
N THR A 299 8.93 11.73 -3.57
CA THR A 299 8.59 11.59 -4.99
C THR A 299 9.82 11.69 -5.92
N HIS A 300 10.98 12.04 -5.37
CA HIS A 300 12.25 12.18 -6.10
C HIS A 300 13.33 11.25 -5.50
N GLU A 301 14.22 11.80 -4.66
CA GLU A 301 15.36 11.09 -4.08
C GLU A 301 14.95 9.82 -3.33
N GLY A 302 13.82 9.84 -2.63
CA GLY A 302 13.29 8.71 -1.89
C GLY A 302 12.94 7.51 -2.78
N GLN A 303 12.56 7.74 -4.04
CA GLN A 303 12.20 6.68 -4.99
C GLN A 303 13.34 5.69 -5.22
N LYS A 304 14.61 6.11 -5.06
CA LYS A 304 15.78 5.23 -5.21
C LYS A 304 15.75 4.02 -4.24
N HIS A 305 15.03 4.13 -3.14
CA HIS A 305 14.90 3.06 -2.15
C HIS A 305 13.74 2.09 -2.43
N ALA A 306 12.78 2.45 -3.28
CA ALA A 306 11.60 1.64 -3.57
C ALA A 306 11.96 0.25 -4.13
N LEU A 307 12.96 0.22 -5.03
CA LEU A 307 13.41 -0.99 -5.73
C LEU A 307 13.89 -2.08 -4.77
N ASN A 308 14.53 -1.71 -3.64
CA ASN A 308 15.04 -2.65 -2.65
C ASN A 308 13.93 -3.41 -1.92
N PHE A 309 12.70 -2.90 -1.98
CA PHE A 309 11.52 -3.48 -1.36
C PHE A 309 10.49 -3.93 -2.41
N LEU A 310 10.89 -4.05 -3.68
CA LEU A 310 10.04 -4.52 -4.79
C LEU A 310 8.85 -3.60 -5.13
N TYR A 311 8.85 -2.36 -4.66
CA TYR A 311 7.88 -1.36 -5.09
C TYR A 311 8.30 -0.73 -6.43
N ALA A 312 7.35 -0.57 -7.33
CA ALA A 312 7.53 0.12 -8.58
C ALA A 312 7.55 1.64 -8.33
N PRO A 313 8.66 2.33 -8.66
CA PRO A 313 8.75 3.78 -8.51
C PRO A 313 7.85 4.49 -9.52
N LEU A 314 7.53 5.75 -9.25
CA LEU A 314 6.72 6.58 -10.14
C LEU A 314 7.45 6.81 -11.48
N PRO A 315 6.78 6.57 -12.62
CA PRO A 315 7.29 6.98 -13.93
C PRO A 315 7.44 8.49 -14.00
N ARG A 316 8.43 8.97 -14.78
CA ARG A 316 8.73 10.40 -14.91
C ARG A 316 7.50 11.26 -15.21
N GLN A 317 6.64 10.80 -16.11
CA GLN A 317 5.39 11.48 -16.47
C GLN A 317 4.47 11.72 -15.25
N LEU A 318 4.42 10.77 -14.31
CA LEU A 318 3.61 10.91 -13.11
C LEU A 318 4.30 11.83 -12.09
N VAL A 319 5.63 11.76 -11.97
CA VAL A 319 6.41 12.73 -11.16
C VAL A 319 6.17 14.16 -11.64
N ASP A 320 6.21 14.43 -12.95
CA ASP A 320 5.97 15.78 -13.50
C ASP A 320 4.54 16.30 -13.20
N ARG A 321 3.54 15.40 -13.08
CA ARG A 321 2.19 15.79 -12.64
C ARG A 321 2.19 16.10 -11.14
N VAL A 322 2.78 15.21 -10.34
CA VAL A 322 2.89 15.38 -8.89
C VAL A 322 3.63 16.65 -8.51
N GLU A 323 4.72 17.01 -9.20
CA GLU A 323 5.43 18.28 -8.99
C GLU A 323 4.49 19.49 -9.16
N ARG A 324 3.63 19.47 -10.19
CA ARG A 324 2.66 20.55 -10.41
C ARG A 324 1.67 20.64 -9.26
N THR A 325 1.18 19.50 -8.76
CA THR A 325 0.29 19.46 -7.59
C THR A 325 0.99 19.93 -6.31
N LEU A 326 2.22 19.49 -6.04
CA LEU A 326 2.97 19.92 -4.86
C LEU A 326 3.20 21.43 -4.87
N LYS A 327 3.49 22.01 -6.03
CA LYS A 327 3.66 23.47 -6.20
C LYS A 327 2.40 24.29 -5.95
N THR A 328 1.20 23.68 -5.89
CA THR A 328 -0.03 24.40 -5.49
C THR A 328 -0.25 24.41 -3.98
N MET A 329 0.55 23.67 -3.20
CA MET A 329 0.39 23.63 -1.76
C MET A 329 0.77 24.96 -1.12
N THR A 330 0.11 25.29 0.00
CA THR A 330 0.35 26.51 0.76
C THR A 330 0.66 26.22 2.22
N VAL A 331 1.26 27.22 2.87
CA VAL A 331 1.51 27.28 4.30
C VAL A 331 0.95 28.61 4.80
N ASN A 332 -0.12 28.57 5.59
CA ASN A 332 -0.90 29.74 6.00
C ASN A 332 -1.30 30.63 4.80
N GLY A 333 -1.78 30.00 3.74
CA GLY A 333 -2.23 30.66 2.51
C GLY A 333 -1.11 31.23 1.63
N GLN A 334 0.17 31.09 2.01
CA GLN A 334 1.31 31.48 1.18
C GLN A 334 1.88 30.27 0.44
N PRO A 335 2.41 30.41 -0.79
CA PRO A 335 3.01 29.30 -1.52
C PRO A 335 4.07 28.56 -0.68
N ALA A 336 3.95 27.22 -0.63
CA ALA A 336 4.88 26.38 0.11
C ALA A 336 6.20 26.14 -0.64
N PHE A 337 6.18 26.31 -1.96
CA PHE A 337 7.33 26.25 -2.86
C PHE A 337 7.56 27.63 -3.50
N PRO A 338 8.81 28.01 -3.78
CA PRO A 338 9.16 29.27 -4.42
C PRO A 338 8.69 29.37 -5.88
#